data_AF-A0A7C3WC11-F1
#
_entry.id   AF-A0A7C3WC11-F1
#
_cell.length_a   1.000
_cell.length_b   1.000
_cell.length_c   1.000
_cell.angle_alpha   90.00
_cell.angle_beta   90.00
_cell.angle_gamma   90.00
#
_symmetry.space_group_name_H-M   'P 1'
#
loop_
_entity.id
_entity.type
_entity.pdbx_description
1 polymer ?
#
loop_
_entity_poly.entity_id
_entity_poly.type
_entity_poly.pdbx_seq_one_letter_code
_entity_poly.pdbx_strand_id
1 'polypeptide(L)' 'GGEMTESHFAQTGPMTEAILLGTVAIRVPGQELEWDAKKMKFPNCPEAERYLRRSYREGWQIASL' A
#
# COMPACT_ATOMS: atom_id res chain seq x y z
N GLY A 1 -18.58 -21.61 12.13
CA GLY A 1 -18.21 -20.24 11.74
C GLY A 1 -19.46 -19.41 11.84
N GLY A 2 -19.44 -18.33 12.62
CA GLY A 2 -20.58 -17.43 12.78
C GLY A 2 -20.72 -16.47 11.59
N GLU A 3 -21.69 -15.57 11.68
CA GLU A 3 -21.93 -14.53 10.67
C GLU A 3 -20.68 -13.66 10.44
N MET A 4 -20.51 -13.22 9.20
CA MET A 4 -19.38 -12.40 8.78
C MET A 4 -19.40 -11.07 9.54
N THR A 5 -18.34 -10.79 10.29
CA THR A 5 -18.16 -9.48 10.93
C THR A 5 -18.10 -8.38 9.87
N GLU A 6 -18.71 -7.24 10.15
CA GLU A 6 -18.70 -6.04 9.28
C GLU A 6 -17.28 -5.50 8.99
N SER A 7 -16.27 -5.96 9.74
CA SER A 7 -14.84 -5.62 9.56
C SER A 7 -13.99 -6.81 9.09
N HIS A 8 -14.54 -7.66 8.22
CA HIS A 8 -13.78 -8.76 7.64
C HIS A 8 -12.65 -8.24 6.72
N PHE A 9 -11.51 -8.95 6.70
CA PHE A 9 -10.28 -8.48 6.03
C PHE A 9 -10.44 -8.15 4.53
N ALA A 10 -11.35 -8.83 3.82
CA ALA A 10 -11.60 -8.56 2.41
C ALA A 10 -12.21 -7.16 2.17
N GLN A 11 -12.92 -6.61 3.15
CA GLN A 11 -13.46 -5.24 3.09
C GLN A 11 -12.48 -4.22 3.67
N THR A 12 -11.86 -4.52 4.81
CA THR A 12 -10.99 -3.55 5.50
C THR A 12 -9.63 -3.36 4.80
N GLY A 13 -9.17 -4.35 4.03
CA GLY A 13 -7.92 -4.26 3.25
C GLY A 13 -7.92 -3.09 2.25
N PRO A 14 -8.85 -3.05 1.27
CA PRO A 14 -8.96 -1.96 0.29
C PRO A 14 -9.16 -0.57 0.91
N MET A 15 -9.90 -0.49 2.03
CA MET A 15 -10.07 0.78 2.75
C MET A 15 -8.75 1.29 3.34
N THR A 16 -7.97 0.38 3.94
CA THR A 16 -6.65 0.71 4.49
C THR A 16 -5.69 1.16 3.39
N GLU A 17 -5.73 0.48 2.24
CA GLU A 17 -4.95 0.82 1.05
C GLU A 17 -5.22 2.25 0.59
N ALA A 18 -6.51 2.64 0.45
CA ALA A 18 -6.87 4.00 0.05
C ALA A 18 -6.33 5.08 1.00
N ILE A 19 -6.36 4.84 2.33
CA ILE A 19 -5.83 5.76 3.33
C ILE A 19 -4.30 5.90 3.19
N LEU A 20 -3.59 4.78 2.98
CA LEU A 20 -2.14 4.79 2.78
C LEU A 20 -1.74 5.55 1.51
N LEU A 21 -2.49 5.39 0.41
CA LEU A 21 -2.25 6.13 -0.83
C LEU A 21 -2.37 7.64 -0.64
N GLY A 22 -3.31 8.10 0.19
CA GLY A 22 -3.42 9.52 0.55
C GLY A 22 -2.15 10.06 1.23
N THR A 23 -1.49 9.24 2.04
CA THR A 23 -0.21 9.61 2.68
C THR A 23 0.92 9.71 1.66
N VAL A 24 0.92 8.85 0.64
CA VAL A 24 1.91 8.90 -0.45
C VAL A 24 1.70 10.13 -1.33
N ALA A 25 0.45 10.47 -1.66
CA ALA A 25 0.11 11.63 -2.47
C ALA A 25 0.61 12.96 -1.84
N ILE A 26 0.49 13.11 -0.52
CA ILE A 26 1.01 14.28 0.20
C ILE A 26 2.55 14.41 0.06
N ARG A 27 3.26 13.28 -0.07
CA ARG A 27 4.73 13.26 -0.19
C ARG A 27 5.23 13.49 -1.62
N VAL A 28 4.33 13.45 -2.62
CA VAL A 28 4.65 13.70 -4.04
C VAL A 28 3.75 14.83 -4.55
N PRO A 29 3.96 16.07 -4.11
CA PRO A 29 3.08 17.18 -4.44
C PRO A 29 3.13 17.54 -5.93
N GLY A 30 1.98 17.93 -6.49
CA GLY A 30 1.87 18.40 -7.87
C GLY A 30 1.89 17.32 -8.95
N GLN A 31 1.92 16.04 -8.55
CA GLN A 31 1.86 14.90 -9.45
C GLN A 31 0.58 14.10 -9.22
N GLU A 32 -0.17 13.83 -10.28
CA GLU A 32 -1.26 12.86 -10.23
C GLU A 32 -0.65 11.45 -10.17
N LEU A 33 -1.00 10.68 -9.15
CA LEU A 33 -0.52 9.31 -8.96
C LEU A 33 -1.56 8.33 -9.47
N GLU A 34 -1.20 7.52 -10.46
CA GLU A 34 -2.04 6.42 -10.94
C GLU A 34 -1.73 5.18 -10.11
N TRP A 35 -2.75 4.53 -9.56
CA TRP A 35 -2.59 3.35 -8.71
C TRP A 35 -3.07 2.07 -9.40
N ASP A 36 -2.15 1.11 -9.58
CA ASP A 36 -2.49 -0.26 -10.00
C ASP A 36 -2.63 -1.15 -8.76
N ALA A 37 -3.86 -1.30 -8.26
CA ALA A 37 -4.17 -2.12 -7.08
C ALA A 37 -3.84 -3.60 -7.26
N LYS A 38 -3.87 -4.14 -8.49
CA LYS A 38 -3.54 -5.54 -8.75
C LYS A 38 -2.06 -5.82 -8.59
N LYS A 39 -1.21 -4.87 -9.03
CA LYS A 39 0.24 -4.97 -8.92
C LYS A 39 0.81 -4.30 -7.67
N MET A 40 -0.01 -3.52 -6.96
CA MET A 40 0.36 -2.65 -5.86
C MET A 40 1.51 -1.70 -6.23
N LYS A 41 1.32 -0.92 -7.31
CA LYS A 41 2.36 -0.05 -7.89
C LYS A 41 1.83 1.28 -8.42
N PHE A 42 2.74 2.23 -8.56
CA PHE A 42 2.53 3.50 -9.26
C PHE A 42 3.24 3.49 -10.62
N PRO A 43 2.60 3.00 -11.71
CA PRO A 43 3.24 2.88 -13.02
C PRO A 43 3.75 4.23 -13.58
N ASN A 44 3.11 5.35 -13.21
CA ASN A 44 3.45 6.67 -13.68
C ASN A 44 4.41 7.44 -12.76
N CYS A 45 4.74 6.91 -11.57
CA CYS A 45 5.59 7.60 -10.60
C CYS A 45 6.50 6.62 -9.83
N PRO A 46 7.68 6.25 -10.40
CA PRO A 46 8.65 5.38 -9.73
C PRO A 46 9.18 5.96 -8.41
N GLU A 47 9.20 7.28 -8.25
CA GLU A 47 9.61 7.94 -7.01
C GLU A 47 8.66 7.59 -5.85
N ALA A 48 7.35 7.48 -6.12
CA ALA A 48 6.35 7.13 -5.11
C ALA A 48 6.51 5.70 -4.59
N GLU A 49 7.07 4.77 -5.39
CA GLU A 49 7.26 3.37 -4.99
C GLU A 49 8.18 3.22 -3.77
N ARG A 50 9.08 4.19 -3.52
CA ARG A 50 9.96 4.18 -2.34
C ARG A 50 9.20 4.25 -1.02
N TYR A 51 7.96 4.75 -1.05
CA TYR A 51 7.12 4.88 0.14
C TYR A 51 6.25 3.65 0.38
N LEU A 52 6.10 2.78 -0.62
CA LEU A 52 5.31 1.55 -0.51
C LEU A 52 6.05 0.45 0.25
N ARG A 53 7.39 0.43 0.17
CA ARG A 53 8.22 -0.58 0.81
C ARG A 53 9.21 0.05 1.78
N ARG A 54 9.38 -0.62 2.92
CA ARG A 54 10.42 -0.27 3.88
C ARG A 54 11.62 -1.15 3.65
N SER A 55 12.81 -0.55 3.58
CA SER A 55 14.05 -1.31 3.66
C SER A 55 14.19 -1.83 5.09
N TYR A 56 14.11 -3.14 5.27
CA TYR A 56 14.36 -3.77 6.56
C TYR A 56 15.84 -3.64 6.92
N ARG A 57 16.14 -3.49 8.22
CA ARG A 57 17.51 -3.48 8.73
C ARG A 57 18.15 -4.85 8.56
N GLU A 58 19.47 -4.90 8.40
CA GLU A 58 20.23 -6.15 8.41
C GLU A 58 19.88 -6.99 9.64
N GLY A 59 19.62 -8.29 9.43
CA GLY A 59 19.15 -9.23 10.46
C GLY A 59 17.64 -9.29 10.68
N TRP A 60 16.85 -8.35 10.12
CA TRP A 60 15.38 -8.35 10.15
C TRP A 60 14.76 -8.68 8.80
N GLN A 61 15.50 -9.35 7.92
CA GLN A 61 14.99 -9.83 6.65
C GLN A 61 14.01 -10.97 6.91
N ILE A 62 12.78 -10.79 6.46
CA ILE A 62 11.76 -11.85 6.52
C ILE A 62 12.15 -12.90 5.48
N ALA A 63 12.45 -14.11 5.94
CA ALA A 63 12.64 -15.25 5.04
C ALA A 63 11.28 -15.57 4.41
N SER A 64 11.17 -15.33 3.09
CA SER A 64 10.03 -15.63 2.23
C SER A 64 8.93 -14.56 2.18
N LEU A 65 8.94 -13.82 1.06
CA LEU A 65 7.77 -13.53 0.23
C LEU A 65 8.17 -13.69 -1.24
#